data_AF-A0AA37GHB6-F1
#
_entry.id   AF-A0AA37GHB6-F1
#
_cell.length_a   1.000
_cell.length_b   1.000
_cell.length_c   1.000
_cell.angle_alpha   90.00
_cell.angle_beta   90.00
_cell.angle_gamma   90.00
#
_symmetry.space_group_name_H-M   'P 1'
#
loop_
_entity.id
_entity.type
_entity.pdbx_description
1 polymer ?
#
loop_
_entity_poly.entity_id
_entity_poly.type
_entity_poly.pdbx_seq_one_letter_code
_entity_poly.pdbx_strand_id
1 'polypeptide(L)'
;MDTQGSVLPLSLRALWCAVRHRFSLEAAYPDSQRERHGRSVPWDSRIIDDLRQTLTVCRVLLFSAPFYLAYIQIMNNLISQAGQMRLGGIPNDTMQVWNPVACIVLGPVIQRGLFPALRKSGVPFGPIVRISAACFIMGAAMAYAAGVQHLIYSRGPCYSHPLKCPEAVVNEGLSSQVALGNNISVWVQMPVWFILAIAEILGFATISEIAYEQAPKGMKSVVQAVTQLTAGLAAVLGIALSPITKDPTLVILYSVIAGLTVVAAFPFWFYFRTLDHKKAEQNASGREA
;
A
#
# COMPACT_ATOMS: atom_id res chain seq x y z
N MET A 1 -41.27 4.38 -2.83
CA MET A 1 -40.10 3.99 -2.00
C MET A 1 -40.06 2.48 -2.02
N ASP A 2 -39.60 1.91 -3.13
CA ASP A 2 -39.41 0.46 -3.18
C ASP A 2 -38.17 0.13 -2.38
N THR A 3 -38.35 -0.66 -1.32
CA THR A 3 -37.27 -1.28 -0.57
C THR A 3 -36.47 -2.13 -1.56
N GLN A 4 -35.41 -1.55 -2.13
CA GLN A 4 -34.37 -2.31 -2.81
C GLN A 4 -33.89 -3.34 -1.80
N GLY A 5 -34.33 -4.59 -1.99
CA GLY A 5 -33.75 -5.72 -1.27
C GLY A 5 -32.23 -5.62 -1.39
N SER A 6 -31.51 -5.94 -0.31
CA SER A 6 -30.06 -5.78 -0.27
C SER A 6 -29.42 -6.33 -1.55
N VAL A 7 -28.66 -5.50 -2.26
CA VAL A 7 -28.03 -5.86 -3.55
C VAL A 7 -27.00 -6.99 -3.33
N LEU A 8 -26.41 -7.04 -2.13
CA LEU A 8 -25.40 -8.01 -1.70
C LEU A 8 -25.82 -9.49 -1.85
N PRO A 9 -26.94 -9.97 -1.27
CA PRO A 9 -27.36 -11.36 -1.42
C PRO A 9 -27.65 -11.74 -2.88
N LEU A 10 -28.13 -10.81 -3.72
CA LEU A 10 -28.31 -11.05 -5.14
C LEU A 10 -26.95 -11.18 -5.85
N SER A 11 -26.02 -10.26 -5.59
CA SER A 11 -24.64 -10.32 -6.11
C SER A 11 -23.92 -11.60 -5.67
N LEU A 12 -24.13 -12.07 -4.43
CA LEU A 12 -23.54 -13.32 -3.94
C LEU A 12 -24.09 -14.55 -4.66
N ARG A 13 -25.41 -14.60 -4.93
CA ARG A 13 -26.01 -15.69 -5.71
C ARG A 13 -25.53 -15.68 -7.16
N ALA A 14 -25.41 -14.49 -7.76
CA ALA A 14 -24.84 -14.31 -9.09
C ALA A 14 -23.37 -14.75 -9.15
N LEU A 15 -22.56 -14.36 -8.15
CA LEU A 15 -21.16 -14.79 -8.03
C LEU A 15 -21.06 -16.30 -7.87
N TRP A 16 -21.90 -16.91 -7.03
CA TRP A 16 -21.96 -18.36 -6.86
C TRP A 16 -22.30 -19.08 -8.18
N CYS A 17 -23.23 -18.52 -8.95
CA CYS A 17 -23.54 -19.00 -10.29
C CYS A 17 -22.30 -18.93 -11.19
N ALA A 18 -21.57 -17.81 -11.22
CA ALA A 18 -20.35 -17.67 -12.00
C ALA A 18 -19.26 -18.68 -11.57
N VAL A 19 -19.05 -18.88 -10.26
CA VAL A 19 -18.09 -19.86 -9.72
C VAL A 19 -18.41 -21.28 -10.19
N ARG A 20 -19.69 -21.68 -10.17
CA ARG A 20 -20.14 -23.00 -10.66
C ARG A 20 -19.90 -23.17 -12.16
N HIS A 21 -19.84 -22.08 -12.92
CA HIS A 21 -19.58 -22.07 -14.36
C HIS A 21 -18.14 -21.59 -14.68
N ARG A 22 -17.15 -22.13 -13.96
CA ARG A 22 -15.71 -21.88 -14.18
C ARG A 22 -15.31 -20.40 -14.08
N PHE A 23 -15.85 -19.67 -13.12
CA PHE A 23 -15.59 -18.24 -12.89
C PHE A 23 -15.98 -17.32 -14.06
N SER A 24 -16.89 -17.76 -14.94
CA SER A 24 -17.41 -16.92 -16.02
C SER A 24 -18.59 -16.07 -15.53
N LEU A 25 -18.37 -14.76 -15.43
CA LEU A 25 -19.44 -13.78 -15.19
C LEU A 25 -20.45 -13.74 -16.34
N GLU A 26 -20.04 -14.08 -17.56
CA GLU A 26 -20.93 -14.10 -18.73
C GLU A 26 -22.00 -15.19 -18.59
N ALA A 27 -21.67 -16.31 -17.97
CA ALA A 27 -22.65 -17.36 -17.68
C ALA A 27 -23.70 -16.92 -16.64
N ALA A 28 -23.43 -15.87 -15.85
CA ALA A 28 -24.35 -15.40 -14.81
C ALA A 28 -25.37 -14.35 -15.31
N TYR A 29 -25.28 -13.91 -16.58
CA TYR A 29 -26.29 -13.00 -17.15
C TYR A 29 -27.66 -13.69 -17.22
N PRO A 30 -28.75 -12.94 -16.95
CA PRO A 30 -30.10 -13.48 -17.01
C PRO A 30 -30.44 -14.10 -18.38
N ASP A 31 -30.07 -13.44 -19.46
CA ASP A 31 -30.30 -13.91 -20.83
C ASP A 31 -29.55 -15.22 -21.10
N SER A 32 -28.28 -15.30 -20.71
CA SER A 32 -27.47 -16.50 -20.86
C SER A 32 -27.97 -17.69 -20.03
N GLN A 33 -28.50 -17.46 -18.83
CA GLN A 33 -29.13 -18.50 -18.01
C GLN A 33 -30.47 -18.98 -18.59
N ARG A 34 -31.25 -18.06 -19.19
CA ARG A 34 -32.50 -18.39 -19.86
C ARG A 34 -32.26 -19.20 -21.12
N GLU A 35 -31.27 -18.85 -21.93
CA GLU A 35 -30.93 -19.55 -23.17
C GLU A 35 -30.30 -20.92 -22.93
N ARG A 36 -29.34 -21.04 -22.00
CA ARG A 36 -28.62 -22.31 -21.78
C ARG A 36 -29.34 -23.29 -20.87
N HIS A 37 -30.15 -22.79 -19.93
CA HIS A 37 -30.72 -23.62 -18.88
C HIS A 37 -32.23 -23.44 -18.69
N GLY A 38 -32.87 -22.53 -19.43
CA GLY A 38 -34.31 -22.27 -19.31
C GLY A 38 -34.74 -21.69 -17.96
N ARG A 39 -33.80 -21.15 -17.17
CA ARG A 39 -34.05 -20.66 -15.80
C ARG A 39 -34.12 -19.13 -15.78
N SER A 40 -35.15 -18.57 -15.14
CA SER A 40 -35.16 -17.16 -14.76
C SER A 40 -34.41 -16.98 -13.44
N VAL A 41 -33.53 -15.98 -13.40
CA VAL A 41 -32.76 -15.63 -12.21
C VAL A 41 -33.34 -14.37 -11.55
N PRO A 42 -33.20 -14.20 -10.23
CA PRO A 42 -33.79 -13.08 -9.50
C PRO A 42 -32.95 -11.78 -9.56
N TRP A 43 -31.88 -11.73 -10.35
CA TRP A 43 -30.98 -10.57 -10.46
C TRP A 43 -30.94 -10.04 -11.90
N ASP A 44 -30.70 -8.74 -12.04
CA ASP A 44 -30.61 -8.05 -13.33
C ASP A 44 -29.17 -8.02 -13.88
N SER A 45 -29.02 -7.77 -15.19
CA SER A 45 -27.73 -7.62 -15.87
C SER A 45 -26.86 -6.52 -15.23
N ARG A 46 -27.48 -5.44 -14.72
CA ARG A 46 -26.76 -4.36 -14.01
C ARG A 46 -26.02 -4.84 -12.77
N ILE A 47 -26.57 -5.80 -12.03
CA ILE A 47 -25.91 -6.38 -10.85
C ILE A 47 -24.67 -7.17 -11.28
N ILE A 48 -24.71 -7.81 -12.45
CA ILE A 48 -23.56 -8.53 -13.01
C ILE A 48 -22.46 -7.56 -13.45
N ASP A 49 -22.81 -6.42 -14.03
CA ASP A 49 -21.86 -5.38 -14.40
C ASP A 49 -21.20 -4.75 -13.18
N ASP A 50 -22.00 -4.38 -12.16
CA ASP A 50 -21.50 -3.88 -10.87
C ASP A 50 -20.59 -4.91 -10.19
N LEU A 51 -20.93 -6.21 -10.25
CA LEU A 51 -20.10 -7.28 -9.74
C LEU A 51 -18.79 -7.42 -10.52
N ARG A 52 -18.81 -7.35 -11.86
CA ARG A 52 -17.61 -7.38 -12.71
C ARG A 52 -16.67 -6.21 -12.40
N GLN A 53 -17.21 -5.01 -12.27
CA GLN A 53 -16.45 -3.83 -11.88
C GLN A 53 -15.86 -3.99 -10.47
N THR A 54 -16.66 -4.44 -9.52
CA THR A 54 -16.21 -4.67 -8.13
C THR A 54 -15.08 -5.69 -8.08
N LEU A 55 -15.19 -6.83 -8.76
CA LEU A 55 -14.12 -7.84 -8.82
C LEU A 55 -12.84 -7.29 -9.47
N THR A 56 -12.98 -6.43 -10.48
CA THR A 56 -11.83 -5.77 -11.14
C THR A 56 -11.11 -4.83 -10.17
N VAL A 57 -11.86 -4.00 -9.42
CA VAL A 57 -11.30 -3.11 -8.39
C VAL A 57 -10.67 -3.92 -7.27
N CYS A 58 -11.35 -4.94 -6.74
CA CYS A 58 -10.81 -5.85 -5.74
C CYS A 58 -9.50 -6.51 -6.18
N ARG A 59 -9.38 -6.87 -7.46
CA ARG A 59 -8.14 -7.40 -8.02
C ARG A 59 -7.02 -6.36 -7.97
N VAL A 60 -7.26 -5.13 -8.40
CA VAL A 60 -6.26 -4.04 -8.31
C VAL A 60 -5.81 -3.85 -6.87
N LEU A 61 -6.75 -3.83 -5.92
CA LEU A 61 -6.47 -3.66 -4.50
C LEU A 61 -5.63 -4.82 -3.94
N LEU A 62 -5.98 -6.08 -4.21
CA LEU A 62 -5.21 -7.23 -3.73
C LEU A 62 -3.77 -7.22 -4.25
N PHE A 63 -3.55 -6.81 -5.50
CA PHE A 63 -2.22 -6.67 -6.07
C PHE A 63 -1.40 -5.51 -5.47
N SER A 64 -2.04 -4.60 -4.72
CA SER A 64 -1.35 -3.51 -4.00
C SER A 64 -0.80 -3.94 -2.63
N ALA A 65 -0.96 -5.22 -2.22
CA ALA A 65 -0.43 -5.73 -0.95
C ALA A 65 1.08 -5.44 -0.71
N PRO A 66 1.98 -5.53 -1.70
CA PRO A 66 3.40 -5.20 -1.52
C PRO A 66 3.66 -3.72 -1.20
N PHE A 67 2.79 -2.81 -1.65
CA PHE A 67 2.82 -1.41 -1.27
C PHE A 67 2.46 -1.26 0.21
N TYR A 68 1.37 -1.91 0.65
CA TYR A 68 0.96 -1.91 2.06
C TYR A 68 2.03 -2.52 2.98
N LEU A 69 2.73 -3.56 2.54
CA LEU A 69 3.80 -4.19 3.33
C LEU A 69 4.93 -3.21 3.66
N ALA A 70 5.37 -2.44 2.67
CA ALA A 70 6.40 -1.43 2.87
C ALA A 70 5.86 -0.18 3.59
N TYR A 71 4.61 0.20 3.35
CA TYR A 71 3.95 1.29 4.08
C TYR A 71 3.87 1.02 5.59
N ILE A 72 3.54 -0.21 6.00
CA ILE A 72 3.44 -0.60 7.41
C ILE A 72 4.78 -0.43 8.16
N GLN A 73 5.92 -0.38 7.47
CA GLN A 73 7.24 -0.18 8.09
C GLN A 73 7.36 1.13 8.89
N ILE A 74 6.57 2.14 8.50
CA ILE A 74 6.42 3.44 9.19
C ILE A 74 6.02 3.24 10.66
N MET A 75 5.19 2.24 10.95
CA MET A 75 4.56 2.05 12.26
C MET A 75 5.31 1.06 13.16
N ASN A 76 6.32 0.34 12.64
CA ASN A 76 7.00 -0.69 13.41
C ASN A 76 8.52 -0.59 13.26
N ASN A 77 9.08 -1.06 12.16
CA ASN A 77 10.51 -1.27 12.04
C ASN A 77 11.30 0.06 12.00
N LEU A 78 10.77 1.12 11.38
CA LEU A 78 11.43 2.43 11.39
C LEU A 78 11.49 3.05 12.78
N ILE A 79 10.45 2.85 13.60
CA ILE A 79 10.44 3.27 15.01
C ILE A 79 11.47 2.47 15.82
N SER A 80 11.55 1.16 15.61
CA SER A 80 12.56 0.30 16.24
C SER A 80 13.98 0.67 15.81
N GLN A 81 14.18 0.97 14.52
CA GLN A 81 15.46 1.48 13.99
C GLN A 81 15.84 2.80 14.65
N ALA A 82 14.88 3.71 14.87
CA ALA A 82 15.13 4.96 15.59
C ALA A 82 15.63 4.73 17.03
N GLY A 83 15.09 3.72 17.71
CA GLY A 83 15.51 3.33 19.06
C GLY A 83 16.95 2.82 19.15
N GLN A 84 17.57 2.43 18.03
CA GLN A 84 18.97 1.99 17.98
C GLN A 84 19.98 3.14 17.80
N MET A 85 19.49 4.39 17.67
CA MET A 85 20.27 5.58 17.38
C MET A 85 20.34 6.54 18.58
N ARG A 86 21.19 7.57 18.49
CA ARG A 86 21.20 8.69 19.43
C ARG A 86 19.99 9.59 19.18
N LEU A 87 19.06 9.51 20.11
CA LEU A 87 17.78 10.21 20.11
C LEU A 87 17.86 11.67 20.55
N GLY A 88 18.88 12.06 21.34
CA GLY A 88 19.07 13.45 21.75
C GLY A 88 17.92 14.01 22.61
N GLY A 89 17.28 13.16 23.42
CA GLY A 89 16.16 13.54 24.31
C GLY A 89 14.77 13.39 23.68
N ILE A 90 14.69 12.97 22.41
CA ILE A 90 13.42 12.78 21.69
C ILE A 90 13.05 11.29 21.69
N PRO A 91 11.83 10.90 22.13
CA PRO A 91 11.39 9.50 22.07
C PRO A 91 11.38 8.94 20.63
N ASN A 92 11.74 7.67 20.43
CA ASN A 92 11.87 7.06 19.10
C ASN A 92 10.55 6.99 18.31
N ASP A 93 9.43 6.85 19.00
CA ASP A 93 8.06 6.86 18.46
C ASP A 93 7.66 8.23 17.90
N THR A 94 8.22 9.34 18.40
CA THR A 94 7.92 10.67 17.86
C THR A 94 8.50 10.90 16.46
N MET A 95 9.47 10.09 16.01
CA MET A 95 10.04 10.20 14.66
C MET A 95 9.00 9.98 13.55
N GLN A 96 7.94 9.20 13.83
CA GLN A 96 6.89 8.94 12.84
C GLN A 96 6.08 10.20 12.45
N VAL A 97 6.10 11.24 13.29
CA VAL A 97 5.41 12.52 13.04
C VAL A 97 5.95 13.22 11.79
N TRP A 98 7.20 12.95 11.41
CA TRP A 98 7.80 13.56 10.22
C TRP A 98 7.13 13.11 8.92
N ASN A 99 6.49 11.95 8.88
CA ASN A 99 5.78 11.49 7.69
C ASN A 99 4.57 12.39 7.35
N PRO A 100 3.57 12.60 8.23
CA PRO A 100 2.46 13.52 7.94
C PRO A 100 2.92 14.97 7.74
N VAL A 101 3.98 15.42 8.43
CA VAL A 101 4.57 16.75 8.18
C VAL A 101 5.09 16.84 6.74
N ALA A 102 5.84 15.83 6.28
CA ALA A 102 6.31 15.77 4.90
C ALA A 102 5.13 15.67 3.91
N CYS A 103 4.05 14.95 4.22
CA CYS A 103 2.84 14.91 3.39
C CYS A 103 2.20 16.30 3.24
N ILE A 104 2.11 17.08 4.32
CA ILE A 104 1.54 18.45 4.30
C ILE A 104 2.40 19.39 3.45
N VAL A 105 3.72 19.29 3.57
CA VAL A 105 4.66 20.16 2.83
C VAL A 105 4.74 19.76 1.35
N LEU A 106 4.85 18.46 1.05
CA LEU A 106 5.08 17.95 -0.30
C LEU A 106 3.78 17.77 -1.10
N GLY A 107 2.64 17.59 -0.44
CA GLY A 107 1.33 17.42 -1.08
C GLY A 107 1.02 18.53 -2.09
N PRO A 108 1.06 19.82 -1.70
CA PRO A 108 0.85 20.93 -2.62
C PRO A 108 1.88 20.98 -3.76
N VAL A 109 3.15 20.65 -3.48
CA VAL A 109 4.24 20.65 -4.47
C VAL A 109 3.99 19.60 -5.55
N ILE A 110 3.58 18.40 -5.16
CA ILE A 110 3.28 17.31 -6.09
C ILE A 110 2.02 17.63 -6.91
N GLN A 111 0.95 18.07 -6.24
CA GLN A 111 -0.34 18.31 -6.89
C GLN A 111 -0.33 19.53 -7.82
N ARG A 112 0.32 20.63 -7.41
CA ARG A 112 0.35 21.89 -8.18
C ARG A 112 1.61 22.08 -9.02
N GLY A 113 2.67 21.32 -8.75
CA GLY A 113 3.94 21.38 -9.49
C GLY A 113 4.13 20.16 -10.39
N LEU A 114 4.34 18.99 -9.78
CA LEU A 114 4.73 17.76 -10.50
C LEU A 114 3.66 17.31 -11.50
N PHE A 115 2.40 17.20 -11.08
CA PHE A 115 1.32 16.73 -11.96
C PHE A 115 1.10 17.61 -13.20
N PRO A 116 0.98 18.95 -13.09
CA PRO A 116 0.85 19.79 -14.28
C PRO A 116 2.12 19.79 -15.14
N ALA A 117 3.32 19.66 -14.57
CA ALA A 117 4.55 19.53 -15.34
C ALA A 117 4.56 18.24 -16.18
N LEU A 118 4.21 17.09 -15.58
CA LEU A 118 4.10 15.82 -16.31
C LEU A 118 3.05 15.88 -17.42
N ARG A 119 1.91 16.54 -17.15
CA ARG A 119 0.86 16.76 -18.16
C ARG A 119 1.34 17.64 -19.31
N LYS A 120 2.13 18.69 -19.05
CA LYS A 120 2.74 19.53 -20.10
C LYS A 120 3.73 18.74 -20.95
N SER A 121 4.44 17.78 -20.35
CA SER A 121 5.36 16.88 -21.06
C SER A 121 4.65 15.75 -21.82
N GLY A 122 3.31 15.72 -21.85
CA GLY A 122 2.54 14.71 -22.59
C GLY A 122 2.52 13.32 -21.96
N VAL A 123 2.98 13.16 -20.71
CA VAL A 123 2.99 11.86 -20.02
C VAL A 123 1.63 11.65 -19.32
N PRO A 124 0.84 10.63 -19.73
CA PRO A 124 -0.43 10.33 -19.06
C PRO A 124 -0.18 9.75 -17.67
N PHE A 125 -0.24 10.61 -16.65
CA PHE A 125 -0.01 10.22 -15.26
C PHE A 125 -1.29 9.71 -14.58
N GLY A 126 -1.79 8.59 -15.10
CA GLY A 126 -3.00 7.91 -14.65
C GLY A 126 -2.85 7.22 -13.29
N PRO A 127 -3.97 6.76 -12.69
CA PRO A 127 -3.96 6.12 -11.37
C PRO A 127 -3.05 4.90 -11.27
N ILE A 128 -2.99 4.04 -12.29
CA ILE A 128 -2.13 2.85 -12.24
C ILE A 128 -0.65 3.24 -12.29
N VAL A 129 -0.29 4.21 -13.15
CA VAL A 129 1.09 4.72 -13.22
C VAL A 129 1.53 5.36 -11.91
N ARG A 130 0.64 6.10 -11.24
CA ARG A 130 0.90 6.70 -9.91
C ARG A 130 1.23 5.63 -8.87
N ILE A 131 0.43 4.57 -8.80
CA ILE A 131 0.65 3.46 -7.87
C ILE A 131 1.95 2.74 -8.18
N SER A 132 2.25 2.47 -9.46
CA SER A 132 3.53 1.87 -9.87
C SER A 132 4.72 2.74 -9.45
N ALA A 133 4.68 4.04 -9.74
CA ALA A 133 5.73 4.98 -9.33
C ALA A 133 5.89 5.00 -7.81
N ALA A 134 4.79 4.99 -7.07
CA ALA A 134 4.79 4.92 -5.61
C ALA A 134 5.50 3.68 -5.08
N CYS A 135 5.29 2.50 -5.68
CA CYS A 135 6.00 1.28 -5.31
C CYS A 135 7.52 1.39 -5.52
N PHE A 136 7.97 2.01 -6.61
CA PHE A 136 9.41 2.25 -6.83
C PHE A 136 10.00 3.20 -5.78
N ILE A 137 9.31 4.30 -5.49
CA ILE A 137 9.75 5.29 -4.49
C ILE A 137 9.77 4.67 -3.08
N MET A 138 8.76 3.86 -2.76
CA MET A 138 8.69 3.09 -1.51
C MET A 138 9.86 2.11 -1.40
N GLY A 139 10.19 1.40 -2.48
CA GLY A 139 11.37 0.54 -2.55
C GLY A 139 12.68 1.31 -2.33
N ALA A 140 12.82 2.50 -2.91
CA ALA A 140 13.97 3.36 -2.68
C ALA A 140 14.07 3.85 -1.22
N ALA A 141 12.93 4.17 -0.58
CA ALA A 141 12.90 4.50 0.85
C ALA A 141 13.37 3.33 1.72
N MET A 142 12.94 2.11 1.41
CA MET A 142 13.35 0.89 2.13
C MET A 142 14.84 0.58 1.88
N ALA A 143 15.34 0.80 0.68
CA ALA A 143 16.76 0.65 0.38
C ALA A 143 17.61 1.68 1.15
N TYR A 144 17.15 2.93 1.26
CA TYR A 144 17.79 3.93 2.13
C TYR A 144 17.76 3.49 3.59
N ALA A 145 16.62 3.01 4.10
CA ALA A 145 16.51 2.50 5.46
C ALA A 145 17.47 1.33 5.73
N ALA A 146 17.70 0.46 4.74
CA ALA A 146 18.73 -0.59 4.81
C ALA A 146 20.14 0.00 4.93
N GLY A 147 20.45 1.06 4.18
CA GLY A 147 21.71 1.80 4.29
C GLY A 147 21.89 2.45 5.66
N VAL A 148 20.84 3.08 6.21
CA VAL A 148 20.85 3.62 7.58
C VAL A 148 21.08 2.51 8.60
N GLN A 149 20.42 1.36 8.42
CA GLN A 149 20.62 0.20 9.29
C GLN A 149 22.06 -0.30 9.26
N HIS A 150 22.66 -0.36 8.06
CA HIS A 150 24.07 -0.72 7.92
C HIS A 150 24.97 0.29 8.66
N LEU A 151 24.70 1.59 8.51
CA LEU A 151 25.41 2.65 9.22
C LEU A 151 25.25 2.60 10.74
N ILE A 152 24.10 2.14 11.25
CA ILE A 152 23.89 1.87 12.68
C ILE A 152 24.83 0.76 13.13
N TYR A 153 24.87 -0.37 12.40
CA TYR A 153 25.70 -1.52 12.77
C TYR A 153 27.21 -1.29 12.61
N SER A 154 27.63 -0.36 11.75
CA SER A 154 29.04 0.01 11.58
C SER A 154 29.56 0.99 12.64
N ARG A 155 28.70 1.51 13.53
CA ARG A 155 29.11 2.47 14.57
C ARG A 155 28.99 1.86 15.96
N GLY A 156 29.98 2.11 16.81
CA GLY A 156 29.97 1.71 18.21
C GLY A 156 28.89 2.44 19.04
N PRO A 157 28.66 2.05 20.30
CA PRO A 157 29.48 1.09 21.05
C PRO A 157 29.12 -0.39 20.76
N CYS A 158 27.85 -0.72 20.52
CA CYS A 158 27.44 -2.13 20.41
C CYS A 158 27.43 -2.70 18.98
N TYR A 159 27.73 -1.90 17.95
CA TYR A 159 27.80 -2.30 16.55
C TYR A 159 26.57 -3.12 16.12
N SER A 160 26.76 -4.38 15.70
CA SER A 160 25.74 -5.31 15.22
C SER A 160 24.71 -5.73 16.25
N HIS A 161 24.86 -5.39 17.54
CA HIS A 161 23.90 -5.69 18.59
C HIS A 161 23.54 -4.45 19.42
N PRO A 162 22.86 -3.44 18.83
CA PRO A 162 22.47 -2.21 19.53
C PRO A 162 21.77 -2.51 20.87
N LEU A 163 22.01 -1.66 21.88
CA LEU A 163 21.40 -1.72 23.22
C LEU A 163 21.78 -2.92 24.11
N LYS A 164 22.52 -3.91 23.60
CA LYS A 164 22.84 -5.16 24.34
C LYS A 164 24.25 -5.22 24.93
N CYS A 165 25.10 -4.23 24.66
CA CYS A 165 26.44 -4.20 25.19
C CYS A 165 26.49 -3.51 26.58
N PRO A 166 27.44 -3.85 27.45
CA PRO A 166 27.61 -3.19 28.75
C PRO A 166 27.79 -1.67 28.62
N GLU A 167 28.40 -1.22 27.52
CA GLU A 167 28.67 0.18 27.21
C GLU A 167 27.42 0.96 26.76
N ALA A 168 26.31 0.27 26.46
CA ALA A 168 25.02 0.93 26.23
C ALA A 168 24.36 1.35 27.55
N VAL A 169 24.74 0.78 28.69
CA VAL A 169 24.14 1.13 29.97
C VAL A 169 24.77 2.42 30.48
N VAL A 170 24.06 3.54 30.31
CA VAL A 170 24.44 4.81 30.94
C VAL A 170 23.56 5.02 32.17
N ASN A 171 24.21 5.29 33.30
CA ASN A 171 23.53 5.65 34.53
C ASN A 171 23.07 7.11 34.40
N GLU A 172 21.78 7.33 34.19
CA GLU A 172 21.15 8.65 34.28
C GLU A 172 20.54 8.81 35.67
N GLY A 173 21.21 9.58 36.52
CA GLY A 173 20.78 9.84 37.91
C GLY A 173 20.98 8.64 38.87
N LEU A 174 20.31 8.69 40.03
CA LEU A 174 20.54 7.76 41.15
C LEU A 174 19.95 6.35 40.93
N SER A 175 19.07 6.14 39.93
CA SER A 175 18.37 4.84 39.76
C SER A 175 17.82 4.52 38.36
N SER A 176 18.10 5.29 37.29
CA SER A 176 17.65 4.94 35.93
C SER A 176 18.82 4.54 35.03
N GLN A 177 18.79 3.29 34.57
CA GLN A 177 19.66 2.79 33.52
C GLN A 177 18.97 3.01 32.18
N VAL A 178 19.52 3.89 31.34
CA VAL A 178 19.02 4.10 29.98
C VAL A 178 19.97 3.44 29.00
N ALA A 179 19.42 2.54 28.17
CA ALA A 179 20.18 1.90 27.10
C ALA A 179 20.41 2.91 25.96
N LEU A 180 21.66 3.24 25.72
CA LEU A 180 22.09 4.22 24.75
C LEU A 180 22.36 3.53 23.40
N GLY A 181 21.70 4.02 22.35
CA GLY A 181 21.91 3.54 20.98
C GLY A 181 23.32 3.79 20.45
N ASN A 182 23.61 3.22 19.28
CA ASN A 182 24.88 3.43 18.58
C ASN A 182 25.07 4.91 18.22
N ASN A 183 26.34 5.31 18.01
CA ASN A 183 26.82 6.68 17.81
C ASN A 183 26.44 7.24 16.43
N ILE A 184 25.15 7.27 16.13
CA ILE A 184 24.55 7.85 14.93
C ILE A 184 23.35 8.67 15.36
N SER A 185 23.21 9.86 14.80
CA SER A 185 22.05 10.69 15.12
C SER A 185 20.78 10.13 14.45
N VAL A 186 19.68 10.13 15.19
CA VAL A 186 18.35 9.76 14.67
C VAL A 186 17.94 10.57 13.44
N TRP A 187 18.45 11.80 13.29
CA TRP A 187 18.17 12.70 12.18
C TRP A 187 18.63 12.18 10.82
N VAL A 188 19.55 11.20 10.78
CA VAL A 188 19.94 10.52 9.53
C VAL A 188 18.77 9.76 8.91
N GLN A 189 17.74 9.40 9.69
CA GLN A 189 16.53 8.76 9.18
C GLN A 189 15.55 9.74 8.51
N MET A 190 15.74 11.06 8.66
CA MET A 190 14.82 12.08 8.12
C MET A 190 14.49 11.90 6.63
N PRO A 191 15.46 11.62 5.73
CA PRO A 191 15.15 11.44 4.32
C PRO A 191 14.20 10.28 4.04
N VAL A 192 14.21 9.22 4.86
CA VAL A 192 13.28 8.09 4.71
C VAL A 192 11.84 8.58 4.81
N TRP A 193 11.52 9.38 5.82
CA TRP A 193 10.16 9.89 6.05
C TRP A 193 9.66 10.77 4.88
N PHE A 194 10.54 11.56 4.28
CA PHE A 194 10.19 12.40 3.13
C PHE A 194 9.97 11.57 1.86
N ILE A 195 10.81 10.57 1.60
CA ILE A 195 10.64 9.69 0.43
C ILE A 195 9.35 8.87 0.59
N LEU A 196 9.05 8.38 1.80
CA LEU A 196 7.81 7.68 2.10
C LEU A 196 6.58 8.55 1.91
N ALA A 197 6.61 9.81 2.35
CA ALA A 197 5.52 10.75 2.13
C ALA A 197 5.21 10.96 0.64
N ILE A 198 6.24 11.03 -0.22
CA ILE A 198 6.04 11.11 -1.68
C ILE A 198 5.32 9.85 -2.19
N ALA A 199 5.76 8.68 -1.75
CA ALA A 199 5.13 7.41 -2.12
C ALA A 199 3.69 7.30 -1.59
N GLU A 200 3.39 7.83 -0.40
CA GLU A 200 2.05 7.85 0.18
C GLU A 200 1.10 8.73 -0.64
N ILE A 201 1.53 9.94 -0.99
CA ILE A 201 0.75 10.89 -1.80
C ILE A 201 0.41 10.29 -3.17
N LEU A 202 1.36 9.57 -3.78
CA LEU A 202 1.16 8.96 -5.11
C LEU A 202 0.39 7.65 -5.05
N GLY A 203 0.68 6.80 -4.07
CA GLY A 203 0.18 5.43 -3.98
C GLY A 203 -1.06 5.32 -3.12
N PHE A 204 -0.93 5.61 -1.83
CA PHE A 204 -1.99 5.39 -0.84
C PHE A 204 -3.23 6.25 -1.11
N ALA A 205 -3.04 7.52 -1.46
CA ALA A 205 -4.15 8.41 -1.82
C ALA A 205 -4.87 7.91 -3.08
N THR A 206 -4.13 7.49 -4.10
CA THR A 206 -4.69 6.95 -5.35
C THR A 206 -5.40 5.61 -5.14
N ILE A 207 -4.84 4.70 -4.34
CA ILE A 207 -5.49 3.42 -3.99
C ILE A 207 -6.83 3.69 -3.29
N SER A 208 -6.83 4.64 -2.35
CA SER A 208 -8.05 5.06 -1.67
C SER A 208 -9.07 5.66 -2.64
N GLU A 209 -8.64 6.58 -3.52
CA GLU A 209 -9.47 7.15 -4.58
C GLU A 209 -10.11 6.05 -5.45
N ILE A 210 -9.31 5.07 -5.91
CA ILE A 210 -9.81 3.93 -6.68
C ILE A 210 -10.87 3.14 -5.88
N ALA A 211 -10.59 2.84 -4.61
CA ALA A 211 -11.50 2.09 -3.75
C ALA A 211 -12.82 2.82 -3.47
N TYR A 212 -12.83 4.15 -3.50
CA TYR A 212 -14.01 4.97 -3.22
C TYR A 212 -14.81 5.36 -4.47
N GLU A 213 -14.13 5.76 -5.55
CA GLU A 213 -14.72 6.28 -6.78
C GLU A 213 -15.13 5.17 -7.74
N GLN A 214 -14.38 4.07 -7.78
CA GLN A 214 -14.64 2.98 -8.74
C GLN A 214 -15.55 1.90 -8.17
N ALA A 215 -15.92 1.99 -6.90
CA ALA A 215 -16.84 1.06 -6.28
C ALA A 215 -18.31 1.40 -6.64
N PRO A 216 -19.10 0.43 -7.14
CA PRO A 216 -20.54 0.63 -7.31
C PRO A 216 -21.22 0.98 -5.98
N LYS A 217 -22.27 1.81 -6.05
CA LYS A 217 -22.97 2.33 -4.86
C LYS A 217 -23.40 1.24 -3.87
N GLY A 218 -23.89 0.10 -4.39
CA GLY A 218 -24.33 -1.04 -3.58
C GLY A 218 -23.22 -1.98 -3.08
N MET A 219 -21.98 -1.82 -3.54
CA MET A 219 -20.86 -2.73 -3.26
C MET A 219 -19.65 -2.03 -2.61
N LYS A 220 -19.78 -0.75 -2.28
CA LYS A 220 -18.72 0.05 -1.65
C LYS A 220 -18.17 -0.55 -0.37
N SER A 221 -19.04 -1.10 0.49
CA SER A 221 -18.62 -1.79 1.71
C SER A 221 -17.76 -3.03 1.43
N VAL A 222 -18.04 -3.76 0.35
CA VAL A 222 -17.26 -4.93 -0.08
C VAL A 222 -15.86 -4.51 -0.53
N VAL A 223 -15.77 -3.46 -1.34
CA VAL A 223 -14.47 -2.92 -1.80
C VAL A 223 -13.62 -2.44 -0.63
N GLN A 224 -14.23 -1.75 0.33
CA GLN A 224 -13.54 -1.32 1.55
C GLN A 224 -13.10 -2.50 2.43
N ALA A 225 -13.94 -3.54 2.57
CA ALA A 225 -13.57 -4.76 3.27
C ALA A 225 -12.37 -5.46 2.61
N VAL A 226 -12.33 -5.54 1.28
CA VAL A 226 -11.18 -6.10 0.54
C VAL A 226 -9.93 -5.23 0.67
N THR A 227 -10.08 -3.90 0.76
CA THR A 227 -8.96 -2.98 1.03
C THR A 227 -8.33 -3.30 2.39
N GLN A 228 -9.15 -3.45 3.44
CA GLN A 228 -8.65 -3.83 4.77
C GLN A 228 -8.10 -5.25 4.80
N LEU A 229 -8.70 -6.19 4.07
CA LEU A 229 -8.14 -7.53 3.90
C LEU A 229 -6.74 -7.49 3.28
N THR A 230 -6.54 -6.63 2.27
CA THR A 230 -5.23 -6.43 1.63
C THR A 230 -4.20 -5.90 2.63
N ALA A 231 -4.57 -4.91 3.46
CA ALA A 231 -3.71 -4.42 4.53
C ALA A 231 -3.40 -5.52 5.57
N GLY A 232 -4.39 -6.35 5.91
CA GLY A 232 -4.21 -7.51 6.78
C GLY A 232 -3.26 -8.55 6.19
N LEU A 233 -3.37 -8.86 4.89
CA LEU A 233 -2.44 -9.74 4.19
C LEU A 233 -1.01 -9.20 4.22
N ALA A 234 -0.83 -7.89 4.03
CA ALA A 234 0.46 -7.25 4.16
C ALA A 234 1.03 -7.36 5.58
N ALA A 235 0.21 -7.21 6.62
CA ALA A 235 0.62 -7.41 8.01
C ALA A 235 1.03 -8.87 8.28
N VAL A 236 0.29 -9.86 7.75
CA VAL A 236 0.64 -11.29 7.84
C VAL A 236 1.97 -11.57 7.15
N LEU A 237 2.23 -10.98 5.98
CA LEU A 237 3.54 -11.06 5.32
C LEU A 237 4.65 -10.45 6.20
N GLY A 238 4.37 -9.31 6.86
CA GLY A 238 5.29 -8.71 7.83
C GLY A 238 5.60 -9.65 9.00
N ILE A 239 4.60 -10.34 9.54
CA ILE A 239 4.78 -11.36 10.59
C ILE A 239 5.60 -12.55 10.07
N ALA A 240 5.37 -12.99 8.83
CA ALA A 240 6.16 -14.06 8.21
C ALA A 240 7.66 -13.67 8.08
N LEU A 241 7.96 -12.37 7.96
CA LEU A 241 9.32 -11.83 7.96
C LEU A 241 9.88 -11.59 9.38
N SER A 242 9.12 -11.82 10.45
CA SER A 242 9.60 -11.67 11.85
C SER A 242 10.86 -12.46 12.21
N PRO A 243 11.18 -13.64 11.64
CA PRO A 243 12.43 -14.33 11.97
C PRO A 243 13.68 -13.53 11.58
N ILE A 244 13.58 -12.68 10.56
CA ILE A 244 14.66 -11.81 10.08
C ILE A 244 14.58 -10.38 10.65
N THR A 245 13.62 -10.08 11.54
CA THR A 245 13.54 -8.80 12.26
C THR A 245 14.35 -8.83 13.56
N LYS A 246 15.51 -9.50 13.56
CA LYS A 246 16.43 -9.58 14.70
C LYS A 246 17.74 -8.92 14.34
N ASP A 247 18.44 -8.34 15.30
CA ASP A 247 19.82 -7.94 15.05
C ASP A 247 20.69 -9.19 14.80
N PRO A 248 21.60 -9.20 13.80
CA PRO A 248 21.98 -8.13 12.86
C PRO A 248 21.29 -8.20 11.47
N THR A 249 20.19 -8.95 11.33
CA THR A 249 19.54 -9.21 10.04
C THR A 249 18.57 -8.12 9.59
N LEU A 250 18.40 -7.02 10.33
CA LEU A 250 17.54 -5.90 9.93
C LEU A 250 17.94 -5.26 8.59
N VAL A 251 19.24 -5.25 8.23
CA VAL A 251 19.68 -4.78 6.90
C VAL A 251 19.07 -5.66 5.80
N ILE A 252 19.03 -6.97 6.02
CA ILE A 252 18.46 -7.95 5.09
C ILE A 252 16.95 -7.74 5.00
N LEU A 253 16.27 -7.54 6.12
CA LEU A 253 14.83 -7.25 6.15
C LEU A 253 14.48 -6.06 5.24
N TYR A 254 15.11 -4.90 5.46
CA TYR A 254 14.84 -3.71 4.65
C TYR A 254 15.20 -3.92 3.17
N SER A 255 16.29 -4.65 2.89
CA SER A 255 16.68 -4.99 1.51
C SER A 255 15.68 -5.91 0.82
N VAL A 256 15.15 -6.91 1.54
CA VAL A 256 14.13 -7.84 1.03
C VAL A 256 12.83 -7.10 0.76
N ILE A 257 12.39 -6.23 1.67
CA ILE A 257 11.17 -5.43 1.46
C ILE A 257 11.37 -4.48 0.27
N ALA A 258 12.52 -3.79 0.18
CA ALA A 258 12.85 -2.94 -0.96
C ALA A 258 12.77 -3.70 -2.30
N GLY A 259 13.41 -4.86 -2.36
CA GLY A 259 13.39 -5.73 -3.54
C GLY A 259 11.99 -6.22 -3.88
N LEU A 260 11.23 -6.71 -2.88
CA LEU A 260 9.87 -7.22 -3.08
C LEU A 260 8.92 -6.15 -3.60
N THR A 261 8.97 -4.93 -3.06
CA THR A 261 8.10 -3.83 -3.48
C THR A 261 8.43 -3.37 -4.91
N VAL A 262 9.72 -3.32 -5.28
CA VAL A 262 10.17 -2.98 -6.64
C VAL A 262 9.80 -4.07 -7.63
N VAL A 263 10.10 -5.33 -7.31
CA VAL A 263 9.79 -6.48 -8.17
C VAL A 263 8.29 -6.61 -8.39
N ALA A 264 7.48 -6.37 -7.36
CA ALA A 264 6.02 -6.39 -7.49
C ALA A 264 5.44 -5.21 -8.30
N ALA A 265 6.17 -4.10 -8.43
CA ALA A 265 5.73 -2.94 -9.22
C ALA A 265 5.66 -3.28 -10.72
N PHE A 266 6.56 -4.12 -11.24
CA PHE A 266 6.60 -4.52 -12.65
C PHE A 266 5.36 -5.31 -13.12
N PRO A 267 4.97 -6.44 -12.48
CA PRO A 267 3.77 -7.18 -12.88
C PRO A 267 2.50 -6.36 -12.64
N PHE A 268 2.45 -5.54 -11.58
CA PHE A 268 1.33 -4.61 -11.36
C PHE A 268 1.15 -3.67 -12.54
N TRP A 269 2.23 -2.98 -12.93
CA TRP A 269 2.20 -2.05 -14.05
C TRP A 269 1.85 -2.77 -15.36
N PHE A 270 2.51 -3.89 -15.66
CA PHE A 270 2.29 -4.62 -16.92
C PHE A 270 0.86 -5.16 -17.05
N TYR A 271 0.29 -5.67 -15.96
CA TYR A 271 -1.05 -6.25 -15.96
C TYR A 271 -2.15 -5.19 -16.02
N PHE A 272 -2.00 -4.08 -15.29
CA PHE A 272 -3.06 -3.08 -15.14
C PHE A 272 -2.94 -1.86 -16.04
N ARG A 273 -1.81 -1.66 -16.76
CA ARG A 273 -1.68 -0.53 -17.71
C ARG A 273 -2.80 -0.46 -18.75
N THR A 274 -3.37 -1.61 -19.14
CA THR A 274 -4.47 -1.69 -20.10
C THR A 274 -5.81 -1.21 -19.52
N LEU A 275 -5.98 -1.23 -18.19
CA LEU A 275 -7.16 -0.67 -17.54
C LEU A 275 -7.21 0.86 -17.64
N ASP A 276 -6.05 1.53 -17.53
CA ASP A 276 -5.96 2.99 -17.68
C ASP A 276 -6.38 3.41 -19.10
N HIS A 277 -5.97 2.68 -20.14
CA HIS A 277 -6.38 2.95 -21.52
C HIS A 277 -7.89 2.79 -21.73
N LYS A 278 -8.46 1.67 -21.31
CA LYS A 278 -9.90 1.42 -21.45
C LYS A 278 -10.76 2.48 -20.76
N LYS A 279 -10.30 2.96 -19.60
CA LYS A 279 -11.02 3.98 -18.84
C LYS A 279 -10.88 5.37 -19.46
N ALA A 280 -9.72 5.69 -20.03
CA ALA A 280 -9.53 6.92 -20.80
C ALA A 280 -10.43 6.94 -22.05
N GLU A 281 -10.55 5.82 -22.75
CA GLU A 281 -11.44 5.65 -23.91
C GLU A 281 -12.92 5.79 -23.53
N GLN A 282 -13.37 5.15 -22.46
CA GLN A 282 -14.76 5.27 -21.96
C GLN A 282 -15.13 6.69 -21.54
N ASN A 283 -14.21 7.42 -20.91
CA ASN A 283 -14.43 8.82 -20.53
C ASN A 283 -14.45 9.77 -21.74
N ALA A 284 -13.76 9.42 -22.83
CA ALA A 284 -13.79 10.17 -24.08
C ALA A 284 -15.12 9.96 -24.81
N SER A 285 -15.58 8.71 -24.95
CA SER A 285 -16.85 8.40 -25.63
C SER A 285 -18.08 8.91 -24.86
N GLY A 286 -18.04 8.89 -23.52
CA GLY A 286 -19.11 9.44 -22.69
C GLY A 286 -19.20 10.98 -22.66
N ARG A 287 -18.21 11.69 -23.22
CA ARG A 287 -18.28 13.15 -23.45
C ARG A 287 -18.85 13.51 -24.83
N GLU A 288 -18.95 12.53 -25.73
CA GLU A 288 -19.47 12.68 -27.09
C GLU A 288 -20.94 12.25 -27.21
N ALA A 289 -21.56 11.79 -26.12
CA ALA A 289 -22.98 11.42 -26.00
C ALA A 289 -23.70 12.36 -25.02
#